data_AF-A0AAF0WAU6-F1
#
_entry.id   AF-A0AAF0WAU6-F1
#
_cell.length_a   1.000
_cell.length_b   1.000
_cell.length_c   1.000
_cell.angle_alpha   90.00
_cell.angle_beta   90.00
_cell.angle_gamma   90.00
#
_symmetry.space_group_name_H-M   'P 1'
#
loop_
_entity.id
_entity.type
_entity.pdbx_description
1 polymer ?
#
loop_
_entity_poly.entity_id
_entity_poly.type
_entity_poly.pdbx_seq_one_letter_code
_entity_poly.pdbx_strand_id
1 'polypeptide(L)'
;MYYPSREEFEDPLVYLQKVAPEASKYGICKIASPLSSSIPAGMIMMKENRGFNFTTKVQPLRNYTIRDFESFTSKSTAGRYSVSGCLPPDFVEREFWQEMGSSNKRTVEYGINVEGTAFSNNSSDQLGSSKWNLKILPHLLRSTLRLLKHDIPGVSEPMLYIGMLFSTFTWHVENRYLYSINYLHCGAPKTWYGVPGHTTVDFEKVVQQYVYKQEILSTNGEDGAFNLLVEKTTMFSPKILQEHNVPVCKVVQMSGEFVITFLKAYHAGFSHGFNCAEAVNVSTGDWFSFGAAASQRYALLRRMPVVHFEELLCKEAMLLSKHSSDQDISSEDLVIQLHFRPTHFRPQCGRIYNWAPQLSPELLYRPTHFRPSLVGFETIHVYDTSTMGQIYLIQSTWTDVVGRSVVGNDLKTDRFCLFPTDFGVIYYLNLEVCFLFLFMAVLKPKPNRLKPNRCFLKPKPIRRFGCGCGFQF
;
A
#
# COMPACT_ATOMS: atom_id res chain seq x y z
N MET A 1 -3.95 -17.36 -18.20
CA MET A 1 -5.39 -17.07 -18.15
C MET A 1 -6.03 -18.11 -17.25
N TYR A 2 -7.00 -17.73 -16.43
CA TYR A 2 -7.59 -18.62 -15.44
C TYR A 2 -9.12 -18.70 -15.61
N TYR A 3 -9.67 -19.89 -15.34
CA TYR A 3 -11.10 -20.22 -15.44
C TYR A 3 -11.55 -20.86 -14.12
N PRO A 4 -11.79 -20.06 -13.06
CA PRO A 4 -12.25 -20.59 -11.80
C PRO A 4 -13.61 -21.27 -11.93
N SER A 5 -13.78 -22.39 -11.24
CA SER A 5 -15.11 -22.92 -10.89
C SER A 5 -15.89 -21.92 -10.03
N ARG A 6 -17.19 -22.15 -9.83
CA ARG A 6 -18.01 -21.27 -8.99
C ARG A 6 -17.51 -21.26 -7.54
N GLU A 7 -17.08 -22.42 -7.05
CA GLU A 7 -16.54 -22.61 -5.70
C GLU A 7 -15.20 -21.88 -5.54
N GLU A 8 -14.29 -22.00 -6.51
CA GLU A 8 -13.03 -21.24 -6.50
C GLU A 8 -13.24 -19.73 -6.61
N PHE A 9 -14.37 -19.30 -7.18
CA PHE A 9 -14.73 -17.89 -7.35
C PHE A 9 -15.44 -17.29 -6.14
N GLU A 10 -15.68 -18.05 -5.06
CA GLU A 10 -16.40 -17.50 -3.90
C GLU A 10 -15.64 -16.39 -3.16
N ASP A 11 -14.33 -16.55 -2.98
CA ASP A 11 -13.48 -15.58 -2.29
C ASP A 11 -12.32 -15.10 -3.18
N PRO A 12 -12.35 -13.83 -3.66
CA PRO A 12 -11.36 -13.31 -4.59
C PRO A 12 -9.95 -13.27 -4.00
N LEU A 13 -9.82 -13.07 -2.68
CA LEU A 13 -8.50 -12.91 -2.05
C LEU A 13 -7.87 -14.27 -1.76
N VAL A 14 -8.67 -15.30 -1.46
CA VAL A 14 -8.19 -16.70 -1.44
C VAL A 14 -7.78 -17.14 -2.84
N TYR A 15 -8.60 -16.82 -3.85
CA TYR A 15 -8.27 -17.17 -5.23
C TYR A 15 -7.02 -16.45 -5.75
N LEU A 16 -6.85 -15.16 -5.41
CA LEU A 16 -5.65 -14.40 -5.70
C LEU A 16 -4.41 -15.08 -5.09
N GLN A 17 -4.47 -15.48 -3.83
CA GLN A 17 -3.38 -16.20 -3.16
C GLN A 17 -3.06 -17.54 -3.84
N LYS A 18 -4.08 -18.24 -4.34
CA LYS A 18 -3.91 -19.50 -5.09
C LYS A 18 -3.13 -19.28 -6.39
N VAL A 19 -3.45 -18.25 -7.16
CA VAL A 19 -2.82 -18.01 -8.48
C VAL A 19 -1.52 -17.20 -8.41
N ALA A 20 -1.30 -16.45 -7.34
CA ALA A 20 -0.17 -15.53 -7.21
C ALA A 20 1.23 -16.16 -7.41
N PRO A 21 1.54 -17.38 -6.90
CA PRO A 21 2.85 -18.00 -7.09
C PRO A 21 3.24 -18.22 -8.57
N GLU A 22 2.25 -18.39 -9.44
CA GLU A 22 2.45 -18.52 -10.89
C GLU A 22 2.29 -17.16 -11.58
N ALA A 23 1.14 -16.52 -11.39
CA ALA A 23 0.72 -15.33 -12.13
C ALA A 23 1.62 -14.11 -11.90
N SER A 24 2.19 -13.95 -10.70
CA SER A 24 3.11 -12.84 -10.39
C SER A 24 4.38 -12.84 -11.25
N LYS A 25 4.79 -14.00 -11.79
CA LYS A 25 5.92 -14.13 -12.72
C LYS A 25 5.67 -13.45 -14.06
N TYR A 26 4.42 -13.12 -14.38
CA TYR A 26 4.01 -12.43 -15.60
C TYR A 26 3.63 -10.96 -15.35
N GLY A 27 3.53 -10.52 -14.09
CA GLY A 27 3.12 -9.17 -13.69
C GLY A 27 1.63 -8.88 -13.81
N ILE A 28 0.94 -9.48 -14.78
CA ILE A 28 -0.51 -9.42 -14.93
C ILE A 28 -1.11 -10.80 -15.21
N CYS A 29 -2.37 -11.00 -14.87
CA CYS A 29 -3.14 -12.15 -15.34
C CYS A 29 -4.58 -11.78 -15.66
N LYS A 30 -5.25 -12.70 -16.37
CA LYS A 30 -6.67 -12.58 -16.74
C LYS A 30 -7.48 -13.72 -16.16
N ILE A 31 -8.67 -13.40 -15.64
CA ILE A 31 -9.63 -14.34 -15.05
C ILE A 31 -10.97 -14.19 -15.76
N ALA A 32 -11.49 -15.29 -16.30
CA ALA A 32 -12.85 -15.32 -16.83
C ALA A 32 -13.85 -15.54 -15.69
N SER A 33 -14.78 -14.61 -15.50
CA SER A 33 -15.80 -14.74 -14.46
C SER A 33 -16.76 -15.90 -14.78
N PRO A 34 -17.01 -16.85 -13.85
CA PRO A 34 -18.08 -17.83 -14.01
C PRO A 34 -19.46 -17.24 -13.71
N LEU A 35 -19.51 -16.00 -13.20
CA LEU A 35 -20.72 -15.24 -12.92
C LEU A 35 -20.93 -14.16 -14.00
N SER A 36 -22.19 -13.99 -14.40
CA SER A 36 -22.62 -12.92 -15.31
C SER A 36 -23.52 -11.94 -14.57
N SER A 37 -23.36 -10.65 -14.84
CA SER A 37 -24.35 -9.65 -14.43
C SER A 37 -25.68 -9.94 -15.12
N SER A 38 -26.76 -9.90 -14.36
CA SER A 38 -28.14 -9.97 -14.84
C SER A 38 -28.63 -8.63 -15.41
N ILE A 39 -28.01 -7.52 -14.99
CA ILE A 39 -28.34 -6.17 -15.44
C ILE A 39 -27.20 -5.60 -16.29
N PRO A 40 -27.46 -5.10 -17.50
CA PRO A 40 -26.43 -4.47 -18.32
C PRO A 40 -25.82 -3.23 -17.65
N ALA A 41 -24.50 -3.07 -17.72
CA ALA A 41 -23.77 -1.97 -17.11
C ALA A 41 -24.30 -0.58 -17.49
N GLY A 42 -24.70 -0.38 -18.75
CA GLY A 42 -25.33 0.87 -19.19
C GLY A 42 -26.64 1.19 -18.44
N MET A 43 -27.45 0.17 -18.14
CA MET A 43 -28.67 0.36 -17.34
C MET A 43 -28.36 0.69 -15.89
N ILE A 44 -27.36 0.03 -15.29
CA ILE A 44 -26.90 0.32 -13.93
C ILE A 44 -26.45 1.78 -13.84
N MET A 45 -25.56 2.21 -14.75
CA MET A 45 -25.08 3.59 -14.79
C MET A 45 -26.18 4.62 -15.04
N MET A 46 -27.26 4.30 -15.75
CA MET A 46 -28.34 5.25 -16.02
C MET A 46 -29.46 5.27 -14.98
N LYS A 47 -29.78 4.13 -14.37
CA LYS A 47 -30.93 3.96 -13.46
C LYS A 47 -30.53 3.90 -11.99
N GLU A 48 -29.43 3.24 -11.68
CA GLU A 48 -28.93 3.09 -10.30
C GLU A 48 -28.06 4.30 -9.91
N ASN A 49 -27.30 4.86 -10.85
CA ASN A 49 -26.53 6.10 -10.64
C ASN A 49 -27.31 7.31 -11.16
N ARG A 50 -28.17 7.91 -10.32
CA ARG A 50 -29.04 9.03 -10.72
C ARG A 50 -28.25 10.20 -11.30
N GLY A 51 -28.56 10.58 -12.54
CA GLY A 51 -27.95 11.75 -13.20
C GLY A 51 -26.51 11.55 -13.66
N PHE A 52 -26.04 10.30 -13.76
CA PHE A 52 -24.67 9.98 -14.15
C PHE A 52 -24.25 10.68 -15.45
N ASN A 53 -23.22 11.50 -15.34
CA ASN A 53 -22.50 12.12 -16.43
C ASN A 53 -21.00 12.13 -16.08
N PHE A 54 -20.15 12.27 -17.08
CA PHE A 54 -18.72 12.33 -16.87
C PHE A 54 -18.07 13.29 -17.85
N THR A 55 -16.90 13.78 -17.47
CA THR A 55 -16.10 14.69 -18.27
C THR A 55 -14.89 13.96 -18.84
N THR A 56 -14.63 14.13 -20.13
CA THR A 56 -13.49 13.53 -20.82
C THR A 56 -12.22 14.38 -20.66
N LYS A 57 -11.06 13.73 -20.71
CA LYS A 57 -9.76 14.41 -20.83
C LYS A 57 -9.27 14.34 -22.29
N VAL A 58 -8.47 15.34 -22.70
CA VAL A 58 -7.68 15.48 -23.97
C VAL A 58 -8.18 16.48 -25.04
N GLN A 59 -9.28 17.22 -24.82
CA GLN A 59 -9.62 18.55 -25.41
C GLN A 59 -10.89 19.09 -24.69
N PRO A 60 -11.43 20.33 -24.91
CA PRO A 60 -12.14 21.07 -23.84
C PRO A 60 -13.19 20.22 -23.14
N LEU A 61 -13.18 20.28 -21.80
CA LEU A 61 -14.02 19.48 -20.90
C LEU A 61 -15.47 19.43 -21.42
N ARG A 62 -15.83 18.30 -22.03
CA ARG A 62 -17.18 18.03 -22.52
C ARG A 62 -17.83 17.01 -21.60
N ASN A 63 -19.07 17.29 -21.23
CA ASN A 63 -19.86 16.39 -20.41
C ASN A 63 -20.66 15.46 -21.33
N TYR A 64 -20.58 14.17 -21.04
CA TYR A 64 -21.31 13.14 -21.78
C TYR A 64 -22.19 12.31 -20.84
N THR A 65 -23.34 11.86 -21.37
CA THR A 65 -23.97 10.64 -20.88
C THR A 65 -23.29 9.43 -21.51
N ILE A 66 -23.46 8.24 -20.93
CA ILE A 66 -22.92 6.99 -21.51
C ILE A 66 -23.41 6.77 -22.96
N ARG A 67 -24.70 7.01 -23.23
CA ARG A 67 -25.28 6.83 -24.58
C ARG A 67 -24.70 7.79 -25.59
N ASP A 68 -24.52 9.05 -25.21
CA ASP A 68 -23.98 10.07 -26.10
C ASP A 68 -22.52 9.77 -26.44
N PHE A 69 -21.74 9.32 -25.45
CA PHE A 69 -20.35 8.92 -25.67
C PHE A 69 -20.24 7.67 -26.54
N GLU A 70 -21.05 6.64 -26.30
CA GLU A 70 -21.10 5.44 -27.16
C GLU A 70 -21.44 5.80 -28.62
N SER A 71 -22.41 6.69 -28.84
CA SER A 71 -22.76 7.18 -30.18
C SER A 71 -21.62 7.97 -30.82
N PHE A 72 -20.96 8.86 -30.07
CA PHE A 72 -19.81 9.63 -30.53
C PHE A 72 -18.64 8.72 -30.95
N THR A 73 -18.27 7.77 -30.10
CA THR A 73 -17.15 6.84 -30.31
C THR A 73 -17.40 5.87 -31.48
N SER A 74 -18.64 5.40 -31.62
CA SER A 74 -19.07 4.58 -32.76
C SER A 74 -18.94 5.35 -34.08
N LYS A 75 -19.42 6.61 -34.13
CA LYS A 75 -19.27 7.48 -35.31
C LYS A 75 -17.81 7.78 -35.63
N SER A 76 -16.99 8.05 -34.60
CA SER A 76 -15.55 8.29 -34.76
C SER A 76 -14.84 7.08 -35.38
N THR A 77 -15.14 5.88 -34.89
CA THR A 77 -14.55 4.63 -35.40
C THR A 77 -15.01 4.32 -36.83
N ALA A 78 -16.32 4.46 -37.10
CA ALA A 78 -16.89 4.26 -38.42
C ALA A 78 -16.32 5.25 -39.45
N GLY A 79 -16.14 6.53 -39.07
CA GLY A 79 -15.52 7.53 -39.93
C GLY A 79 -14.05 7.24 -40.25
N ARG A 80 -13.35 6.52 -39.36
CA ARG A 80 -11.92 6.19 -39.53
C ARG A 80 -11.68 4.94 -40.37
N TYR A 81 -12.46 3.89 -40.14
CA TYR A 81 -12.22 2.58 -40.76
C TYR A 81 -13.32 2.15 -41.74
N SER A 82 -14.37 2.95 -41.92
CA SER A 82 -15.53 2.63 -42.78
C SER A 82 -16.21 1.30 -42.41
N VAL A 83 -16.14 0.92 -41.13
CA VAL A 83 -16.75 -0.31 -40.59
C VAL A 83 -17.74 0.04 -39.49
N SER A 84 -18.88 -0.64 -39.50
CA SER A 84 -19.85 -0.66 -38.41
C SER A 84 -19.60 -1.90 -37.55
N GLY A 85 -18.92 -1.75 -36.41
CA GLY A 85 -18.69 -2.85 -35.47
C GLY A 85 -17.29 -2.89 -34.86
N CYS A 86 -17.00 -3.98 -34.14
CA CYS A 86 -15.70 -4.19 -33.51
C CYS A 86 -14.66 -4.64 -34.54
N LEU A 87 -13.49 -4.02 -34.50
CA LEU A 87 -12.34 -4.42 -35.30
C LEU A 87 -11.60 -5.59 -34.63
N PRO A 88 -10.94 -6.48 -35.40
CA PRO A 88 -10.17 -7.58 -34.82
C PRO A 88 -9.06 -7.07 -33.90
N PRO A 89 -8.84 -7.67 -32.70
CA PRO A 89 -7.86 -7.18 -31.73
C PRO A 89 -6.44 -6.98 -32.29
N ASP A 90 -5.95 -7.93 -33.08
CA ASP A 90 -4.62 -7.85 -33.69
C ASP A 90 -4.51 -6.73 -34.73
N PHE A 91 -5.60 -6.40 -35.42
CA PHE A 91 -5.64 -5.26 -36.34
C PHE A 91 -5.54 -3.95 -35.55
N VAL A 92 -6.36 -3.79 -34.52
CA VAL A 92 -6.38 -2.58 -33.68
C VAL A 92 -5.03 -2.34 -33.01
N GLU A 93 -4.37 -3.39 -32.53
CA GLU A 93 -3.04 -3.27 -31.91
C GLU A 93 -1.96 -2.81 -32.89
N ARG A 94 -1.96 -3.34 -34.12
CA ARG A 94 -1.02 -2.87 -35.15
C ARG A 94 -1.26 -1.41 -35.49
N GLU A 95 -2.51 -1.02 -35.69
CA GLU A 95 -2.90 0.35 -36.00
C GLU A 95 -2.54 1.32 -34.87
N PHE A 96 -2.77 0.93 -33.61
CA PHE A 96 -2.40 1.73 -32.43
C PHE A 96 -0.91 2.05 -32.44
N TRP A 97 -0.05 1.04 -32.59
CA TRP A 97 1.40 1.26 -32.57
C TRP A 97 1.91 2.00 -33.81
N GLN A 98 1.28 1.83 -34.96
CA GLN A 98 1.58 2.64 -36.15
C GLN A 98 1.23 4.11 -35.92
N GLU A 99 0.08 4.40 -35.30
CA GLU A 99 -0.33 5.79 -35.02
C GLU A 99 0.58 6.45 -33.98
N MET A 100 0.93 5.73 -32.90
CA MET A 100 1.85 6.21 -31.87
C MET A 100 3.26 6.54 -32.42
N GLY A 101 3.69 5.85 -33.48
CA GLY A 101 4.96 6.12 -34.17
C GLY A 101 4.87 7.20 -35.24
N SER A 102 3.66 7.62 -35.62
CA SER A 102 3.45 8.62 -36.68
C SER A 102 3.55 10.05 -36.13
N SER A 103 3.93 11.00 -36.99
CA SER A 103 3.93 12.44 -36.64
C SER A 103 2.52 13.05 -36.56
N ASN A 104 1.47 12.28 -36.87
CA ASN A 104 0.10 12.75 -36.87
C ASN A 104 -0.43 12.85 -35.44
N LYS A 105 -0.55 14.08 -34.94
CA LYS A 105 -1.10 14.36 -33.61
C LYS A 105 -2.63 14.24 -33.64
N ARG A 106 -3.14 13.03 -33.42
CA ARG A 106 -4.56 12.81 -33.13
C ARG A 106 -4.79 12.79 -31.63
N THR A 107 -5.95 13.31 -31.22
CA THR A 107 -6.41 13.31 -29.83
C THR A 107 -7.53 12.29 -29.66
N VAL A 108 -7.59 11.67 -28.49
CA VAL A 108 -8.65 10.72 -28.10
C VAL A 108 -9.28 11.20 -26.82
N GLU A 109 -10.60 11.11 -26.69
CA GLU A 109 -11.31 11.47 -25.47
C GLU A 109 -11.43 10.27 -24.54
N TYR A 110 -11.21 10.49 -23.24
CA TYR A 110 -11.25 9.41 -22.26
C TYR A 110 -11.86 9.86 -20.94
N GLY A 111 -12.88 9.12 -20.46
CA GLY A 111 -13.42 9.26 -19.11
C GLY A 111 -12.55 8.48 -18.13
N ILE A 112 -11.73 9.17 -17.35
CA ILE A 112 -10.78 8.58 -16.41
C ILE A 112 -11.10 9.04 -14.99
N ASN A 113 -11.01 8.14 -14.02
CA ASN A 113 -11.30 8.42 -12.62
C ASN A 113 -12.73 8.99 -12.46
N VAL A 114 -13.70 8.33 -13.09
CA VAL A 114 -15.11 8.71 -13.00
C VAL A 114 -15.70 8.06 -11.75
N GLU A 115 -16.30 8.88 -10.89
CA GLU A 115 -16.99 8.40 -9.68
C GLU A 115 -18.25 7.62 -10.04
N GLY A 116 -18.52 6.55 -9.30
CA GLY A 116 -19.66 5.66 -9.51
C GLY A 116 -19.23 4.21 -9.70
N THR A 117 -20.21 3.33 -9.84
CA THR A 117 -19.99 1.89 -10.07
C THR A 117 -20.93 1.38 -11.16
N ALA A 118 -20.50 0.35 -11.88
CA ALA A 118 -21.34 -0.40 -12.81
C ALA A 118 -21.64 -1.82 -12.31
N PHE A 119 -21.29 -2.16 -11.07
CA PHE A 119 -21.85 -3.33 -10.38
C PHE A 119 -23.24 -3.00 -9.83
N SER A 120 -24.19 -3.91 -10.04
CA SER A 120 -25.57 -3.69 -9.57
C SER A 120 -25.66 -3.80 -8.05
N ASN A 121 -26.56 -3.00 -7.47
CA ASN A 121 -26.97 -3.14 -6.07
C ASN A 121 -28.11 -4.16 -5.86
N ASN A 122 -28.64 -4.75 -6.94
CA ASN A 122 -29.73 -5.70 -6.87
C ASN A 122 -29.25 -7.03 -6.27
N SER A 123 -29.90 -7.50 -5.21
CA SER A 123 -29.55 -8.75 -4.53
C SER A 123 -29.72 -10.00 -5.39
N SER A 124 -30.50 -9.93 -6.47
CA SER A 124 -30.63 -11.02 -7.45
C SER A 124 -29.50 -11.06 -8.49
N ASP A 125 -28.69 -10.01 -8.57
CA ASP A 125 -27.53 -9.97 -9.47
C ASP A 125 -26.37 -10.77 -8.89
N GLN A 126 -26.07 -11.94 -9.48
CA GLN A 126 -25.05 -12.85 -8.95
C GLN A 126 -23.66 -12.21 -8.89
N LEU A 127 -23.30 -11.38 -9.87
CA LEU A 127 -21.99 -10.73 -9.90
C LEU A 127 -21.93 -9.55 -8.91
N GLY A 128 -22.95 -8.69 -8.93
CA GLY A 128 -23.06 -7.52 -8.05
C GLY A 128 -23.16 -7.89 -6.57
N SER A 129 -23.80 -9.01 -6.23
CA SER A 129 -23.88 -9.52 -4.86
C SER A 129 -22.66 -10.36 -4.42
N SER A 130 -21.75 -10.69 -5.34
CA SER A 130 -20.56 -11.49 -5.02
C SER A 130 -19.47 -10.67 -4.32
N LYS A 131 -18.52 -11.37 -3.69
CA LYS A 131 -17.30 -10.75 -3.14
C LYS A 131 -16.38 -10.14 -4.21
N TRP A 132 -16.59 -10.46 -5.49
CA TRP A 132 -15.87 -9.88 -6.63
C TRP A 132 -16.40 -8.50 -7.06
N ASN A 133 -17.50 -8.03 -6.47
CA ASN A 133 -17.91 -6.63 -6.63
C ASN A 133 -16.80 -5.71 -6.08
N LEU A 134 -16.28 -4.85 -6.95
CA LEU A 134 -15.10 -4.02 -6.64
C LEU A 134 -15.36 -2.98 -5.55
N LYS A 135 -16.62 -2.70 -5.18
CA LYS A 135 -16.96 -1.91 -4.00
C LYS A 135 -16.81 -2.65 -2.68
N ILE A 136 -16.88 -3.97 -2.70
CA ILE A 136 -16.83 -4.82 -1.50
C ILE A 136 -15.40 -5.31 -1.28
N LEU A 137 -14.70 -5.61 -2.37
CA LEU A 137 -13.43 -6.31 -2.40
C LEU A 137 -12.35 -5.71 -1.45
N PRO A 138 -12.11 -4.38 -1.43
CA PRO A 138 -11.08 -3.79 -0.56
C PRO A 138 -11.38 -3.91 0.94
N HIS A 139 -12.64 -4.16 1.31
CA HIS A 139 -13.09 -4.27 2.69
C HIS A 139 -13.21 -5.71 3.19
N LEU A 140 -12.94 -6.70 2.34
CA LEU A 140 -12.94 -8.10 2.73
C LEU A 140 -11.91 -8.35 3.83
N LEU A 141 -12.17 -9.37 4.67
CA LEU A 141 -11.37 -9.67 5.86
C LEU A 141 -9.87 -9.85 5.56
N ARG A 142 -9.53 -10.42 4.39
CA ARG A 142 -8.14 -10.69 3.98
C ARG A 142 -7.45 -9.46 3.36
N SER A 143 -8.18 -8.38 3.12
CA SER A 143 -7.63 -7.13 2.61
C SER A 143 -7.13 -6.27 3.76
N THR A 144 -5.87 -5.81 3.70
CA THR A 144 -5.34 -4.87 4.70
C THR A 144 -5.95 -3.47 4.53
N LEU A 145 -6.50 -3.13 3.34
CA LEU A 145 -7.21 -1.87 3.11
C LEU A 145 -8.50 -1.75 3.95
N ARG A 146 -9.05 -2.86 4.46
CA ARG A 146 -10.20 -2.83 5.39
C ARG A 146 -9.94 -2.01 6.66
N LEU A 147 -8.66 -1.78 6.99
CA LEU A 147 -8.21 -1.05 8.17
C LEU A 147 -8.01 0.45 7.92
N LEU A 148 -8.22 0.93 6.69
CA LEU A 148 -8.23 2.35 6.38
C LEU A 148 -9.32 3.05 7.19
N LYS A 149 -9.01 4.24 7.70
CA LYS A 149 -9.97 5.04 8.48
C LYS A 149 -11.09 5.62 7.60
N HIS A 150 -10.73 5.97 6.37
CA HIS A 150 -11.62 6.57 5.37
C HIS A 150 -11.30 5.94 4.02
N ASP A 151 -12.32 5.86 3.18
CA ASP A 151 -12.13 5.43 1.82
C ASP A 151 -11.35 6.44 0.99
N ILE A 152 -10.56 5.92 0.06
CA ILE A 152 -9.68 6.68 -0.80
C ILE A 152 -10.11 6.42 -2.24
N PRO A 153 -10.61 7.44 -2.96
CA PRO A 153 -10.99 7.33 -4.37
C PRO A 153 -9.85 6.79 -5.24
N GLY A 154 -10.14 5.74 -6.00
CA GLY A 154 -9.17 5.06 -6.86
C GLY A 154 -8.18 4.16 -6.12
N VAL A 155 -8.33 3.98 -4.80
CA VAL A 155 -7.59 3.00 -4.01
C VAL A 155 -8.54 2.00 -3.35
N SER A 156 -9.30 2.40 -2.33
CA SER A 156 -10.31 1.53 -1.69
C SER A 156 -11.72 1.79 -2.22
N GLU A 157 -11.94 2.91 -2.91
CA GLU A 157 -13.14 3.17 -3.69
C GLU A 157 -12.87 2.93 -5.18
N PRO A 158 -13.67 2.08 -5.86
CA PRO A 158 -13.47 1.82 -7.28
C PRO A 158 -13.76 3.06 -8.12
N MET A 159 -13.06 3.16 -9.25
CA MET A 159 -13.28 4.22 -10.24
C MET A 159 -13.62 3.64 -11.60
N LEU A 160 -14.51 4.32 -12.32
CA LEU A 160 -14.91 3.98 -13.69
C LEU A 160 -13.94 4.58 -14.73
N TYR A 161 -13.78 3.82 -15.80
CA TYR A 161 -12.92 4.09 -16.94
C TYR A 161 -13.72 3.88 -18.23
N ILE A 162 -14.07 4.96 -18.90
CA ILE A 162 -14.94 4.95 -20.08
C ILE A 162 -14.09 5.26 -21.31
N GLY A 163 -13.74 4.19 -22.03
CA GLY A 163 -12.81 4.20 -23.14
C GLY A 163 -13.46 4.47 -24.49
N MET A 164 -12.67 5.04 -25.40
CA MET A 164 -12.90 4.99 -26.85
C MET A 164 -11.74 4.30 -27.54
N LEU A 165 -11.83 4.12 -28.87
CA LEU A 165 -10.73 3.60 -29.67
C LEU A 165 -9.43 4.39 -29.40
N PHE A 166 -8.37 3.68 -29.03
CA PHE A 166 -7.04 4.20 -28.68
C PHE A 166 -6.96 5.05 -27.41
N SER A 167 -8.03 5.16 -26.61
CA SER A 167 -7.92 5.65 -25.23
C SER A 167 -6.89 4.79 -24.48
N THR A 168 -5.92 5.45 -23.85
CA THR A 168 -4.67 4.84 -23.39
C THR A 168 -4.47 5.05 -21.89
N PHE A 169 -3.97 4.02 -21.22
CA PHE A 169 -3.34 4.13 -19.90
C PHE A 169 -1.86 3.79 -20.08
N THR A 170 -1.03 4.76 -19.73
CA THR A 170 0.42 4.73 -19.98
C THR A 170 1.14 3.80 -19.00
N TRP A 171 2.43 3.57 -19.21
CA TRP A 171 3.22 2.71 -18.32
C TRP A 171 3.27 3.25 -16.90
N HIS A 172 2.81 2.45 -15.93
CA HIS A 172 2.87 2.80 -14.52
C HIS A 172 2.81 1.56 -13.62
N VAL A 173 3.07 1.78 -12.33
CA VAL A 173 2.79 0.85 -11.23
C VAL A 173 1.72 1.45 -10.32
N GLU A 174 1.02 0.61 -9.57
CA GLU A 174 0.05 1.08 -8.59
C GLU A 174 0.69 1.84 -7.44
N ASN A 175 -0.08 2.74 -6.84
CA ASN A 175 0.33 3.47 -5.64
C ASN A 175 0.73 2.47 -4.55
N ARG A 176 1.88 2.72 -3.90
CA ARG A 176 2.44 1.81 -2.87
C ARG A 176 2.62 0.36 -3.32
N TYR A 177 2.74 0.11 -4.61
CA TYR A 177 2.87 -1.23 -5.17
C TYR A 177 1.71 -2.17 -4.79
N LEU A 178 0.50 -1.63 -4.57
CA LEU A 178 -0.70 -2.41 -4.33
C LEU A 178 -1.02 -3.32 -5.52
N TYR A 179 -1.86 -4.34 -5.30
CA TYR A 179 -2.54 -4.99 -6.40
C TYR A 179 -3.56 -4.02 -7.01
N SER A 180 -3.90 -4.21 -8.29
CA SER A 180 -5.09 -3.62 -8.89
C SER A 180 -5.90 -4.70 -9.59
N ILE A 181 -7.21 -4.67 -9.37
CA ILE A 181 -8.18 -5.58 -9.99
C ILE A 181 -9.10 -4.73 -10.86
N ASN A 182 -9.10 -5.02 -12.16
CA ASN A 182 -9.91 -4.35 -13.16
C ASN A 182 -10.95 -5.30 -13.71
N TYR A 183 -12.21 -4.88 -13.79
CA TYR A 183 -13.29 -5.62 -14.44
C TYR A 183 -13.80 -4.83 -15.67
N LEU A 184 -13.90 -5.50 -16.82
CA LEU A 184 -14.45 -4.90 -18.04
C LEU A 184 -15.94 -5.23 -18.13
N HIS A 185 -16.78 -4.25 -17.80
CA HIS A 185 -18.24 -4.42 -17.71
C HIS A 185 -18.90 -4.62 -19.07
N CYS A 186 -18.55 -3.80 -20.07
CA CYS A 186 -19.13 -3.84 -21.39
C CYS A 186 -18.23 -3.22 -22.48
N GLY A 187 -18.57 -3.50 -23.73
CA GLY A 187 -17.98 -2.86 -24.92
C GLY A 187 -16.80 -3.61 -25.53
N ALA A 188 -16.01 -2.87 -26.29
CA ALA A 188 -14.86 -3.38 -27.03
C ALA A 188 -13.70 -3.82 -26.11
N PRO A 189 -12.85 -4.75 -26.56
CA PRO A 189 -11.74 -5.24 -25.76
C PRO A 189 -10.76 -4.17 -25.28
N LYS A 190 -9.93 -4.53 -24.30
CA LYS A 190 -8.81 -3.72 -23.81
C LYS A 190 -7.53 -4.54 -23.89
N THR A 191 -6.51 -4.02 -24.57
CA THR A 191 -5.18 -4.64 -24.57
C THR A 191 -4.39 -4.13 -23.37
N TRP A 192 -3.74 -5.06 -22.68
CA TRP A 192 -2.83 -4.81 -21.56
C TRP A 192 -1.46 -5.39 -21.87
N TYR A 193 -0.43 -4.67 -21.44
CA TYR A 193 0.94 -5.13 -21.36
C TYR A 193 1.36 -5.08 -19.89
N GLY A 194 2.00 -6.14 -19.41
CA GLY A 194 2.47 -6.26 -18.04
C GLY A 194 3.92 -6.66 -17.97
N VAL A 195 4.66 -6.09 -17.02
CA VAL A 195 6.04 -6.41 -16.71
C VAL A 195 6.10 -6.91 -15.27
N PRO A 196 6.70 -8.08 -15.00
CA PRO A 196 6.79 -8.66 -13.66
C PRO A 196 7.45 -7.72 -12.63
N GLY A 197 7.00 -7.78 -11.38
CA GLY A 197 7.52 -6.91 -10.31
C GLY A 197 9.01 -7.12 -9.99
N HIS A 198 9.58 -8.29 -10.30
CA HIS A 198 11.00 -8.57 -10.08
C HIS A 198 11.92 -7.95 -11.14
N THR A 199 11.40 -7.56 -12.31
CA THR A 199 12.17 -6.95 -13.42
C THR A 199 11.98 -5.44 -13.52
N THR A 200 11.43 -4.79 -12.49
CA THR A 200 11.12 -3.35 -12.54
C THR A 200 12.36 -2.47 -12.65
N VAL A 201 13.48 -2.91 -12.05
CA VAL A 201 14.76 -2.19 -12.13
C VAL A 201 15.27 -2.21 -13.57
N ASP A 202 15.19 -3.35 -14.25
CA ASP A 202 15.61 -3.48 -15.65
C ASP A 202 14.69 -2.68 -16.57
N PHE A 203 13.37 -2.71 -16.32
CA PHE A 203 12.40 -1.86 -16.99
C PHE A 203 12.77 -0.37 -16.89
N GLU A 204 13.00 0.12 -15.67
CA GLU A 204 13.30 1.53 -15.42
C GLU A 204 14.63 1.95 -16.08
N LYS A 205 15.64 1.08 -16.08
CA LYS A 205 16.91 1.29 -16.80
C LYS A 205 16.69 1.41 -18.31
N VAL A 206 15.91 0.52 -18.91
CA VAL A 206 15.60 0.58 -20.35
C VAL A 206 14.84 1.86 -20.67
N VAL A 207 13.87 2.25 -19.84
CA VAL A 207 13.13 3.51 -20.03
C VAL A 207 14.06 4.72 -19.95
N GLN A 208 14.96 4.74 -18.95
CA GLN A 208 15.92 5.82 -18.78
C GLN A 208 16.87 5.96 -19.97
N GLN A 209 17.32 4.85 -20.55
CA GLN A 209 18.34 4.84 -21.60
C GLN A 209 17.76 5.04 -23.00
N TYR A 210 16.58 4.49 -23.29
CA TYR A 210 16.05 4.37 -24.65
C TYR A 210 14.75 5.13 -24.91
N VAL A 211 14.05 5.56 -23.85
CA VAL A 211 12.76 6.27 -23.98
C VAL A 211 12.91 7.75 -23.64
N TYR A 212 13.47 8.07 -22.48
CA TYR A 212 13.65 9.47 -22.08
C TYR A 212 14.95 10.06 -22.64
N LYS A 213 14.86 11.28 -23.18
CA LYS A 213 16.05 12.08 -23.50
C LYS A 213 16.70 12.52 -22.19
N GLN A 214 18.05 12.53 -22.15
CA GLN A 214 18.78 12.95 -20.94
C GLN A 214 18.42 14.36 -20.45
N GLU A 215 18.01 15.25 -21.34
CA GLU A 215 17.55 16.61 -21.02
C GLU A 215 16.26 16.65 -20.18
N ILE A 216 15.43 15.60 -20.22
CA ILE A 216 14.17 15.50 -19.47
C ILE A 216 14.42 14.92 -18.06
N LEU A 217 15.49 14.16 -17.89
CA LEU A 217 15.88 13.56 -16.61
C LEU A 217 16.53 14.63 -15.73
N SER A 218 15.72 15.48 -15.09
CA SER A 218 16.18 16.55 -14.19
C SER A 218 16.91 16.04 -12.92
N THR A 219 16.91 14.73 -12.70
CA THR A 219 17.63 14.03 -11.62
C THR A 219 18.57 12.99 -12.23
N ASN A 220 19.88 13.18 -12.03
CA ASN A 220 20.88 12.15 -12.34
C ASN A 220 20.72 10.99 -11.33
N GLY A 221 20.50 9.76 -11.80
CA GLY A 221 20.44 8.56 -10.95
C GLY A 221 19.39 7.52 -11.36
N GLU A 222 19.36 6.38 -10.66
CA GLU A 222 18.50 5.21 -10.94
C GLU A 222 16.99 5.49 -10.82
N ASP A 223 16.59 6.59 -10.16
CA ASP A 223 15.19 6.95 -9.91
C ASP A 223 14.59 7.99 -10.87
N GLY A 224 15.39 8.52 -11.80
CA GLY A 224 14.95 9.59 -12.70
C GLY A 224 13.78 9.17 -13.61
N ALA A 225 13.82 7.94 -14.13
CA ALA A 225 12.73 7.38 -14.94
C ALA A 225 11.46 7.16 -14.11
N PHE A 226 11.58 6.62 -12.90
CA PHE A 226 10.44 6.40 -12.02
C PHE A 226 9.71 7.71 -11.68
N ASN A 227 10.45 8.79 -11.44
CA ASN A 227 9.85 10.09 -11.12
C ASN A 227 8.91 10.59 -12.23
N LEU A 228 9.25 10.37 -13.50
CA LEU A 228 8.44 10.72 -14.66
C LEU A 228 7.30 9.71 -14.91
N LEU A 229 7.59 8.41 -14.75
CA LEU A 229 6.60 7.34 -14.93
C LEU A 229 5.45 7.42 -13.91
N VAL A 230 5.73 7.88 -12.68
CA VAL A 230 4.70 8.12 -11.66
C VAL A 230 3.66 9.15 -12.10
N GLU A 231 4.01 10.07 -13.01
CA GLU A 231 3.06 11.04 -13.56
C GLU A 231 2.09 10.42 -14.58
N LYS A 232 2.30 9.15 -14.96
CA LYS A 232 1.46 8.40 -15.91
C LYS A 232 1.30 9.13 -17.25
N THR A 233 2.37 9.71 -17.77
CA THR A 233 2.34 10.50 -19.02
C THR A 233 2.96 9.80 -20.23
N THR A 234 3.76 8.76 -20.03
CA THR A 234 4.65 8.23 -21.08
C THR A 234 4.19 6.88 -21.60
N MET A 235 3.79 6.83 -22.87
CA MET A 235 3.49 5.59 -23.59
C MET A 235 4.60 5.30 -24.60
N PHE A 236 5.07 4.05 -24.63
CA PHE A 236 6.07 3.57 -25.59
C PHE A 236 5.86 2.09 -25.87
N SER A 237 6.37 1.63 -27.03
CA SER A 237 6.15 0.26 -27.49
C SER A 237 6.80 -0.78 -26.57
N PRO A 238 6.10 -1.88 -26.21
CA PRO A 238 6.70 -2.99 -25.48
C PRO A 238 7.85 -3.66 -26.25
N LYS A 239 7.96 -3.44 -27.58
CA LYS A 239 9.10 -3.92 -28.37
C LYS A 239 10.43 -3.40 -27.84
N ILE A 240 10.48 -2.15 -27.37
CA ILE A 240 11.69 -1.56 -26.78
C ILE A 240 12.14 -2.37 -25.56
N LEU A 241 11.20 -2.85 -24.74
CA LEU A 241 11.50 -3.69 -23.57
C LEU A 241 12.00 -5.07 -24.00
N GLN A 242 11.32 -5.68 -24.97
CA GLN A 242 11.66 -7.01 -25.48
C GLN A 242 13.05 -7.04 -26.14
N GLU A 243 13.39 -6.01 -26.91
CA GLU A 243 14.72 -5.85 -27.55
C GLU A 243 15.86 -5.73 -26.51
N HIS A 244 15.54 -5.32 -25.28
CA HIS A 244 16.48 -5.18 -24.17
C HIS A 244 16.25 -6.22 -23.07
N ASN A 245 15.66 -7.38 -23.42
CA ASN A 245 15.48 -8.54 -22.55
C ASN A 245 14.61 -8.32 -21.30
N VAL A 246 13.76 -7.29 -21.29
CA VAL A 246 12.74 -7.10 -20.24
C VAL A 246 11.47 -7.88 -20.64
N PRO A 247 11.00 -8.85 -19.85
CA PRO A 247 9.85 -9.66 -20.20
C PRO A 247 8.56 -8.84 -20.18
N VAL A 248 7.73 -9.03 -21.20
CA VAL A 248 6.42 -8.39 -21.33
C VAL A 248 5.35 -9.45 -21.59
N CYS A 249 4.33 -9.48 -20.75
CA CYS A 249 3.12 -10.27 -20.94
C CYS A 249 2.06 -9.41 -21.65
N LYS A 250 1.40 -9.96 -22.69
CA LYS A 250 0.24 -9.32 -23.34
C LYS A 250 -1.04 -10.04 -22.94
N VAL A 251 -2.09 -9.28 -22.62
CA VAL A 251 -3.45 -9.77 -22.39
C VAL A 251 -4.44 -8.94 -23.21
N VAL A 252 -5.40 -9.61 -23.85
CA VAL A 252 -6.60 -8.96 -24.41
C VAL A 252 -7.77 -9.28 -23.48
N GLN A 253 -8.26 -8.28 -22.77
CA GLN A 253 -9.39 -8.36 -21.87
C GLN A 253 -10.69 -8.13 -22.64
N MET A 254 -11.59 -9.10 -22.57
CA MET A 254 -12.94 -9.08 -23.12
C MET A 254 -13.94 -8.68 -22.04
N SER A 255 -15.11 -8.22 -22.47
CA SER A 255 -16.23 -7.94 -21.56
C SER A 255 -16.55 -9.16 -20.69
N GLY A 256 -16.74 -8.95 -19.40
CA GLY A 256 -16.98 -10.03 -18.43
C GLY A 256 -15.71 -10.62 -17.79
N GLU A 257 -14.53 -10.13 -18.16
CA GLU A 257 -13.26 -10.65 -17.63
C GLU A 257 -12.59 -9.68 -16.66
N PHE A 258 -11.92 -10.24 -15.66
CA PHE A 258 -11.04 -9.51 -14.75
C PHE A 258 -9.60 -9.53 -15.25
N VAL A 259 -8.87 -8.43 -15.06
CA VAL A 259 -7.41 -8.37 -15.15
C VAL A 259 -6.88 -8.00 -13.77
N ILE A 260 -5.91 -8.77 -13.28
CA ILE A 260 -5.19 -8.48 -12.04
C ILE A 260 -3.78 -8.01 -12.40
N THR A 261 -3.37 -6.89 -11.82
CA THR A 261 -1.99 -6.41 -11.82
C THR A 261 -1.35 -6.74 -10.48
N PHE A 262 -0.17 -7.36 -10.51
CA PHE A 262 0.52 -7.84 -9.32
C PHE A 262 1.36 -6.74 -8.67
N LEU A 263 1.78 -7.01 -7.44
CA LEU A 263 2.63 -6.11 -6.65
C LEU A 263 3.83 -5.62 -7.47
N LYS A 264 4.02 -4.30 -7.49
CA LYS A 264 5.12 -3.61 -8.20
C LYS A 264 5.16 -3.86 -9.73
N ALA A 265 4.16 -4.48 -10.33
CA ALA A 265 4.17 -4.80 -11.76
C ALA A 265 3.84 -3.56 -12.61
N TYR A 266 4.77 -3.21 -13.52
CA TYR A 266 4.51 -2.16 -14.50
C TYR A 266 3.47 -2.63 -15.50
N HIS A 267 2.53 -1.77 -15.86
CA HIS A 267 1.52 -2.09 -16.86
C HIS A 267 1.09 -0.86 -17.67
N ALA A 268 0.65 -1.13 -18.90
CA ALA A 268 0.15 -0.14 -19.85
C ALA A 268 -0.86 -0.79 -20.80
N GLY A 269 -1.59 0.02 -21.56
CA GLY A 269 -2.52 -0.51 -22.55
C GLY A 269 -3.48 0.51 -23.14
N PHE A 270 -4.41 0.01 -23.94
CA PHE A 270 -5.35 0.84 -24.70
C PHE A 270 -6.66 0.11 -24.99
N SER A 271 -7.71 0.88 -25.27
CA SER A 271 -9.04 0.36 -25.60
C SER A 271 -9.26 0.24 -27.10
N HIS A 272 -10.04 -0.76 -27.50
CA HIS A 272 -10.29 -1.10 -28.91
C HIS A 272 -11.53 -0.40 -29.49
N GLY A 273 -12.19 0.43 -28.68
CA GLY A 273 -13.46 1.06 -29.02
C GLY A 273 -14.14 1.58 -27.76
N PHE A 274 -15.44 1.84 -27.86
CA PHE A 274 -16.26 2.13 -26.68
C PHE A 274 -16.18 1.00 -25.67
N ASN A 275 -15.80 1.29 -24.43
CA ASN A 275 -15.92 0.35 -23.33
C ASN A 275 -16.10 1.02 -21.97
N CYS A 276 -16.58 0.26 -21.00
CA CYS A 276 -16.68 0.68 -19.61
C CYS A 276 -15.98 -0.35 -18.73
N ALA A 277 -14.94 0.07 -18.03
CA ALA A 277 -14.22 -0.73 -17.06
C ALA A 277 -14.28 -0.08 -15.68
N GLU A 278 -14.10 -0.88 -14.64
CA GLU A 278 -14.02 -0.44 -13.26
C GLU A 278 -12.77 -1.06 -12.63
N ALA A 279 -12.04 -0.32 -11.81
CA ALA A 279 -10.86 -0.86 -11.13
C ALA A 279 -10.76 -0.36 -9.69
N VAL A 280 -10.14 -1.19 -8.84
CA VAL A 280 -9.87 -0.88 -7.44
C VAL A 280 -8.53 -1.49 -7.02
N ASN A 281 -7.87 -0.90 -6.02
CA ASN A 281 -6.69 -1.50 -5.41
C ASN A 281 -7.07 -2.45 -4.27
N VAL A 282 -6.22 -3.44 -4.05
CA VAL A 282 -6.36 -4.40 -2.94
C VAL A 282 -4.98 -4.72 -2.38
N SER A 283 -4.92 -5.17 -1.12
CA SER A 283 -3.67 -5.63 -0.52
C SER A 283 -3.91 -6.77 0.44
N THR A 284 -3.13 -7.84 0.30
CA THR A 284 -3.09 -8.99 1.21
C THR A 284 -1.82 -8.93 2.07
N GLY A 285 -1.63 -9.89 2.98
CA GLY A 285 -0.49 -9.88 3.92
C GLY A 285 0.90 -9.82 3.26
N ASP A 286 1.06 -10.42 2.08
CA ASP A 286 2.29 -10.40 1.28
C ASP A 286 2.66 -9.00 0.76
N TRP A 287 1.70 -8.06 0.66
CA TRP A 287 1.96 -6.69 0.27
C TRP A 287 2.88 -5.94 1.23
N PHE A 288 2.93 -6.28 2.53
CA PHE A 288 3.69 -5.48 3.50
C PHE A 288 5.17 -5.32 3.13
N SER A 289 5.80 -6.34 2.55
CA SER A 289 7.19 -6.29 2.07
C SER A 289 7.38 -5.32 0.87
N PHE A 290 6.37 -5.21 0.01
CA PHE A 290 6.37 -4.30 -1.14
C PHE A 290 5.99 -2.88 -0.74
N GLY A 291 4.99 -2.71 0.13
CA GLY A 291 4.58 -1.41 0.69
C GLY A 291 5.71 -0.74 1.48
N ALA A 292 6.51 -1.55 2.17
CA ALA A 292 7.77 -1.19 2.79
C ALA A 292 8.78 -0.57 1.81
N ALA A 293 9.13 -1.31 0.75
CA ALA A 293 10.03 -0.84 -0.30
C ALA A 293 9.49 0.42 -1.00
N ALA A 294 8.19 0.47 -1.28
CA ALA A 294 7.54 1.67 -1.79
C ALA A 294 7.68 2.86 -0.82
N SER A 295 7.59 2.65 0.50
CA SER A 295 7.76 3.72 1.49
C SER A 295 9.14 4.35 1.47
N GLN A 296 10.17 3.52 1.38
CA GLN A 296 11.54 4.00 1.23
C GLN A 296 11.69 4.82 -0.06
N ARG A 297 11.14 4.32 -1.18
CA ARG A 297 11.22 5.02 -2.47
C ARG A 297 10.47 6.36 -2.47
N TYR A 298 9.27 6.42 -1.90
CA TYR A 298 8.52 7.67 -1.77
C TYR A 298 9.27 8.69 -0.92
N ALA A 299 9.94 8.26 0.16
CA ALA A 299 10.75 9.14 1.00
C ALA A 299 11.96 9.72 0.23
N LEU A 300 12.68 8.89 -0.53
CA LEU A 300 13.80 9.32 -1.38
C LEU A 300 13.35 10.37 -2.41
N LEU A 301 12.16 10.17 -2.99
CA LEU A 301 11.58 11.06 -4.00
C LEU A 301 10.83 12.26 -3.40
N ARG A 302 10.79 12.39 -2.07
CA ARG A 302 10.04 13.43 -1.34
C ARG A 302 8.56 13.50 -1.78
N ARG A 303 7.96 12.34 -2.09
CA ARG A 303 6.57 12.23 -2.51
C ARG A 303 5.70 11.84 -1.32
N MET A 304 4.59 12.56 -1.14
CA MET A 304 3.61 12.22 -0.13
C MET A 304 2.86 10.95 -0.56
N PRO A 305 2.81 9.92 0.31
CA PRO A 305 2.08 8.71 -0.01
C PRO A 305 0.58 8.88 0.18
N VAL A 306 -0.19 8.18 -0.66
CA VAL A 306 -1.66 8.14 -0.57
C VAL A 306 -2.15 7.24 0.58
N VAL A 307 -1.43 6.15 0.85
CA VAL A 307 -1.77 5.18 1.90
C VAL A 307 -0.74 5.22 3.03
N HIS A 308 -1.21 5.30 4.28
CA HIS A 308 -0.40 5.30 5.50
C HIS A 308 0.06 3.88 5.88
N PHE A 309 1.22 3.48 5.36
CA PHE A 309 1.78 2.14 5.54
C PHE A 309 1.94 1.75 7.02
N GLU A 310 2.56 2.61 7.84
CA GLU A 310 2.84 2.32 9.25
C GLU A 310 1.55 2.12 10.06
N GLU A 311 0.51 2.91 9.78
CA GLU A 311 -0.79 2.77 10.42
C GLU A 311 -1.42 1.40 10.13
N LEU A 312 -1.43 0.99 8.85
CA LEU A 312 -1.95 -0.32 8.44
C LEU A 312 -1.15 -1.47 9.07
N LEU A 313 0.18 -1.35 9.10
CA LEU A 313 1.06 -2.36 9.70
C LEU A 313 0.79 -2.51 11.20
N CYS A 314 0.72 -1.40 11.93
CA CYS A 314 0.42 -1.39 13.36
C CYS A 314 -0.96 -1.97 13.66
N LYS A 315 -2.00 -1.55 12.92
CA LYS A 315 -3.36 -2.07 13.10
C LYS A 315 -3.44 -3.58 12.86
N GLU A 316 -2.84 -4.08 11.78
CA GLU A 316 -2.83 -5.50 11.45
C GLU A 316 -2.05 -6.31 12.50
N ALA A 317 -0.86 -5.84 12.91
CA ALA A 317 -0.07 -6.47 13.97
C ALA A 317 -0.82 -6.52 15.31
N MET A 318 -1.53 -5.45 15.68
CA MET A 318 -2.35 -5.43 16.89
C MET A 318 -3.49 -6.44 16.83
N LEU A 319 -4.16 -6.61 15.69
CA LEU A 319 -5.20 -7.63 15.53
C LEU A 319 -4.62 -9.03 15.71
N LEU A 320 -3.50 -9.35 15.04
CA LEU A 320 -2.82 -10.64 15.19
C LEU A 320 -2.41 -10.91 16.64
N SER A 321 -1.92 -9.89 17.36
CA SER A 321 -1.51 -10.03 18.76
C SER A 321 -2.67 -10.38 19.70
N LYS A 322 -3.84 -9.77 19.51
CA LYS A 322 -5.05 -10.06 20.31
C LYS A 322 -5.58 -11.46 20.07
N HIS A 323 -5.48 -11.95 18.83
CA HIS A 323 -5.90 -13.31 18.50
C HIS A 323 -4.92 -14.37 19.00
N SER A 324 -3.63 -14.06 19.14
CA SER A 324 -2.67 -15.00 19.74
C SER A 324 -2.90 -15.30 21.23
N SER A 325 -3.69 -14.46 21.93
CA SER A 325 -4.07 -14.67 23.33
C SER A 325 -5.39 -15.42 23.55
N ASP A 326 -6.24 -15.55 22.52
CA ASP A 326 -7.51 -16.29 22.57
C ASP A 326 -7.37 -17.58 21.73
N GLN A 327 -7.47 -18.76 22.36
CA GLN A 327 -7.15 -20.06 21.75
C GLN A 327 -8.15 -20.59 20.69
N ASP A 328 -9.12 -19.80 20.22
CA ASP A 328 -10.26 -20.30 19.43
C ASP A 328 -10.46 -19.59 18.08
N ILE A 329 -9.51 -19.71 17.13
CA ILE A 329 -9.80 -19.53 15.69
C ILE A 329 -8.95 -20.52 14.87
N SER A 330 -9.55 -21.13 13.85
CA SER A 330 -8.85 -22.03 12.91
C SER A 330 -7.71 -21.28 12.21
N SER A 331 -6.55 -21.93 12.06
CA SER A 331 -5.34 -21.37 11.45
C SER A 331 -5.50 -20.93 9.99
N GLU A 332 -6.64 -21.20 9.36
CA GLU A 332 -6.91 -20.88 7.96
C GLU A 332 -7.36 -19.42 7.74
N ASP A 333 -7.81 -18.72 8.78
CA ASP A 333 -8.36 -17.35 8.69
C ASP A 333 -7.34 -16.22 8.92
N LEU A 334 -6.15 -16.53 9.43
CA LEU A 334 -5.10 -15.55 9.70
C LEU A 334 -4.10 -15.53 8.54
N VAL A 335 -4.26 -14.56 7.63
CA VAL A 335 -3.52 -14.39 6.37
C VAL A 335 -2.04 -14.01 6.54
N ILE A 336 -1.49 -14.10 7.74
CA ILE A 336 -0.15 -13.63 8.01
C ILE A 336 0.60 -14.62 8.91
N GLN A 337 1.46 -15.45 8.32
CA GLN A 337 2.58 -16.05 9.05
C GLN A 337 3.74 -15.03 9.19
N LEU A 338 3.48 -13.85 9.77
CA LEU A 338 4.57 -13.01 10.29
C LEU A 338 5.01 -13.65 11.61
N HIS A 339 6.14 -14.36 11.57
CA HIS A 339 6.78 -14.82 12.79
C HIS A 339 7.42 -13.62 13.49
N PHE A 340 6.71 -13.03 14.46
CA PHE A 340 7.31 -12.11 15.41
C PHE A 340 8.10 -12.93 16.44
N ARG A 341 9.44 -12.93 16.36
CA ARG A 341 10.28 -13.45 17.45
C ARG A 341 10.66 -12.31 18.38
N PRO A 342 10.12 -12.24 19.62
CA PRO A 342 10.67 -11.36 20.63
C PRO A 342 12.10 -11.84 20.94
N THR A 343 13.09 -10.98 20.70
CA THR A 343 14.47 -11.24 21.13
C THR A 343 14.73 -10.46 22.41
N HIS A 344 14.95 -11.17 23.52
CA HIS A 344 15.44 -10.54 24.75
C HIS A 344 16.93 -10.27 24.58
N PHE A 345 17.32 -9.01 24.33
CA PHE A 345 18.72 -8.61 24.41
C PHE A 345 19.09 -8.32 25.87
N ARG A 346 20.12 -8.98 26.40
CA ARG A 346 20.78 -8.54 27.63
C ARG A 346 21.61 -7.28 27.31
N PRO A 347 21.51 -6.20 28.11
CA PRO A 347 22.25 -4.98 27.81
C PRO A 347 23.75 -5.21 27.99
N GLN A 348 24.53 -5.03 26.92
CA GLN A 348 25.96 -4.75 27.03
C GLN A 348 26.17 -3.25 26.84
N CYS A 349 26.83 -2.61 27.81
CA CYS A 349 27.22 -1.20 27.76
C CYS A 349 28.18 -0.95 26.58
N GLY A 350 27.68 -0.40 25.47
CA GLY A 350 28.48 0.07 24.34
C GLY A 350 28.54 1.60 24.31
N ARG A 351 29.74 2.16 24.11
CA ARG A 351 30.04 3.60 24.08
C ARG A 351 29.34 4.30 22.91
N ILE A 352 28.73 5.46 23.18
CA ILE A 352 28.15 6.37 22.20
C ILE A 352 29.29 7.01 21.38
N TYR A 353 29.27 6.85 20.06
CA TYR A 353 30.14 7.61 19.15
C TYR A 353 29.47 8.95 18.82
N ASN A 354 30.12 10.05 19.19
CA ASN A 354 29.70 11.41 18.88
C ASN A 354 29.93 11.71 17.38
N TRP A 355 28.86 12.03 16.65
CA TRP A 355 28.93 12.74 15.37
C TRP A 355 28.29 14.12 15.55
N ALA A 356 29.13 15.12 15.83
CA ALA A 356 28.76 16.53 15.77
C ALA A 356 29.96 17.31 15.20
N PRO A 357 29.83 18.05 14.09
CA PRO A 357 30.87 18.97 13.65
C PRO A 357 30.74 20.30 14.42
N GLN A 358 31.85 20.67 15.06
CA GLN A 358 32.35 22.04 15.33
C GLN A 358 31.31 23.14 15.61
N LEU A 359 30.98 23.34 16.88
CA LEU A 359 30.47 24.61 17.42
C LEU A 359 31.53 25.23 18.35
N SER A 360 31.60 26.55 18.35
CA SER A 360 32.63 27.42 18.95
C SER A 360 32.74 27.33 20.49
N PRO A 361 33.87 27.77 21.10
CA PRO A 361 34.28 27.33 22.45
C PRO A 361 33.62 28.02 23.67
N GLU A 362 32.52 28.75 23.55
CA GLU A 362 32.08 29.67 24.64
C GLU A 362 30.96 29.18 25.56
N LEU A 363 30.56 27.90 25.50
CA LEU A 363 29.53 27.34 26.39
C LEU A 363 30.02 26.10 27.14
N LEU A 364 31.13 26.22 27.85
CA LEU A 364 31.59 25.25 28.83
C LEU A 364 31.75 25.94 30.18
N TYR A 365 30.68 25.99 30.99
CA TYR A 365 30.83 25.96 32.45
C TYR A 365 29.46 25.73 33.14
N ARG A 366 29.23 24.49 33.58
CA ARG A 366 28.63 24.15 34.89
C ARG A 366 28.64 22.63 35.07
N PRO A 367 29.23 22.08 36.15
CA PRO A 367 29.19 20.66 36.42
C PRO A 367 27.90 20.33 37.16
N THR A 368 27.00 19.55 36.56
CA THR A 368 25.96 18.84 37.30
C THR A 368 26.12 17.34 37.09
N HIS A 369 26.24 16.62 38.20
CA HIS A 369 26.36 15.18 38.27
C HIS A 369 25.13 14.48 37.67
N PHE A 370 25.21 14.06 36.41
CA PHE A 370 24.28 13.08 35.84
C PHE A 370 24.83 11.66 36.08
N ARG A 371 24.09 10.84 36.84
CA ARG A 371 24.25 9.38 36.77
C ARG A 371 23.54 8.89 35.51
N PRO A 372 24.10 7.93 34.75
CA PRO A 372 23.44 7.45 33.54
C PRO A 372 22.19 6.65 33.92
N SER A 373 21.05 7.08 33.39
CA SER A 373 19.82 6.30 33.34
C SER A 373 20.05 5.08 32.44
N LEU A 374 19.58 3.90 32.89
CA LEU A 374 19.54 2.71 32.03
C LEU A 374 18.51 2.98 30.94
N VAL A 375 18.99 3.11 29.71
CA VAL A 375 18.17 3.09 28.50
C VAL A 375 18.11 1.63 28.05
N GLY A 376 16.93 1.03 28.15
CA GLY A 376 16.65 -0.28 27.58
C GLY A 376 16.15 -0.12 26.14
N PHE A 377 16.59 -1.01 25.24
CA PHE A 377 16.08 -1.10 23.88
C PHE A 377 15.27 -2.39 23.74
N GLU A 378 14.00 -2.29 23.39
CA GLU A 378 13.21 -3.43 22.93
C GLU A 378 13.17 -3.42 21.41
N THR A 379 13.54 -4.56 20.81
CA THR A 379 13.73 -4.69 19.37
C THR A 379 12.79 -5.74 18.81
N ILE A 380 11.83 -5.34 17.97
CA ILE A 380 10.96 -6.27 17.25
C ILE A 380 11.57 -6.53 15.88
N HIS A 381 11.87 -7.80 15.61
CA HIS A 381 12.37 -8.25 14.32
C HIS A 381 11.22 -8.85 13.52
N VAL A 382 11.00 -8.34 12.31
CA VAL A 382 10.02 -8.86 11.36
C VAL A 382 10.77 -9.61 10.27
N TYR A 383 10.38 -10.85 9.99
CA TYR A 383 11.09 -11.75 9.05
C TYR A 383 10.22 -12.15 7.86
N ASP A 384 10.87 -12.34 6.71
CA ASP A 384 10.29 -12.96 5.51
C ASP A 384 10.50 -14.48 5.58
N THR A 385 9.42 -15.24 5.51
CA THR A 385 9.45 -16.71 5.59
C THR A 385 9.98 -17.38 4.33
N SER A 386 10.00 -16.68 3.20
CA SER A 386 10.50 -17.22 1.92
C SER A 386 12.03 -17.14 1.80
N THR A 387 12.65 -16.15 2.44
CA THR A 387 14.09 -15.88 2.36
C THR A 387 14.83 -16.03 3.70
N MET A 388 14.11 -16.22 4.81
CA MET A 388 14.65 -16.16 6.20
C MET A 388 15.40 -14.84 6.49
N GLY A 389 15.14 -13.80 5.70
CA GLY A 389 15.75 -12.48 5.82
C GLY A 389 14.99 -11.60 6.81
N GLN A 390 15.71 -10.86 7.65
CA GLN A 390 15.10 -9.83 8.50
C GLN A 390 14.66 -8.65 7.62
N ILE A 391 13.37 -8.32 7.66
CA ILE A 391 12.75 -7.24 6.88
C ILE A 391 12.79 -5.91 7.66
N TYR A 392 12.53 -5.95 8.97
CA TYR A 392 12.43 -4.75 9.81
C TYR A 392 13.04 -4.92 11.20
N LEU A 393 13.44 -3.77 11.75
CA LEU A 393 13.89 -3.58 13.12
C LEU A 393 13.07 -2.43 13.72
N ILE A 394 12.17 -2.73 14.66
CA ILE A 394 11.48 -1.70 15.43
C ILE A 394 12.21 -1.58 16.76
N GLN A 395 12.96 -0.49 16.96
CA GLN A 395 13.60 -0.18 18.23
C GLN A 395 12.71 0.75 19.05
N SER A 396 12.32 0.32 20.24
CA SER A 396 11.71 1.18 21.26
C SER A 396 12.73 1.43 22.38
N THR A 397 12.94 2.71 22.70
CA THR A 397 13.78 3.13 23.82
C THR A 397 12.92 3.39 25.05
N TRP A 398 13.23 2.74 26.17
CA TRP A 398 12.59 3.02 27.45
C TRP A 398 13.64 3.54 28.43
N THR A 399 13.34 4.64 29.11
CA THR A 399 14.12 5.17 30.23
C THR A 399 13.40 4.84 31.53
N ASP A 400 14.05 4.04 32.38
CA ASP A 400 13.55 3.77 33.73
C ASP A 400 13.74 5.03 34.59
N VAL A 401 12.66 5.79 34.84
CA VAL A 401 12.67 6.82 35.88
C VAL A 401 12.37 6.14 37.21
N VAL A 402 13.42 5.74 37.92
CA VAL A 402 13.30 5.27 39.31
C VAL A 402 12.83 6.45 40.18
N GLY A 403 11.54 6.48 40.48
CA GLY A 403 10.90 7.54 41.25
C GLY A 403 11.42 7.65 42.69
N ARG A 404 11.55 8.89 43.17
CA ARG A 404 11.39 9.19 44.59
C ARG A 404 9.98 9.72 44.82
N SER A 405 9.28 9.06 45.73
CA SER A 405 8.04 9.54 46.35
C SER A 405 8.26 10.92 46.94
N VAL A 406 7.42 11.88 46.55
CA VAL A 406 7.19 13.11 47.31
C VAL A 406 5.70 13.16 47.60
N VAL A 407 5.39 13.01 48.89
CA VAL A 407 4.09 13.29 49.48
C VAL A 407 3.90 14.81 49.47
N GLY A 408 2.80 15.30 48.88
CA GLY A 408 2.46 16.72 48.90
C GLY A 408 1.25 17.03 48.02
N ASN A 409 0.18 17.50 48.66
CA ASN A 409 -1.08 17.92 48.05
C ASN A 409 -0.91 19.05 47.03
N ASP A 410 -1.89 19.14 46.13
CA ASP A 410 -2.21 20.25 45.21
C ASP A 410 -1.21 20.55 44.09
N LEU A 411 -1.50 20.03 42.88
CA LEU A 411 -1.07 20.64 41.62
C LEU A 411 -2.24 20.65 40.62
N LYS A 412 -2.86 21.83 40.52
CA LYS A 412 -3.65 22.27 39.37
C LYS A 412 -2.75 22.29 38.13
N THR A 413 -3.34 21.87 37.00
CA THR A 413 -3.02 22.25 35.62
C THR A 413 -1.82 23.17 35.42
N ASP A 414 -0.72 22.66 34.84
CA ASP A 414 0.26 23.52 34.18
C ASP A 414 0.55 23.07 32.76
N ARG A 415 0.42 24.07 31.89
CA ARG A 415 0.57 24.08 30.44
C ARG A 415 2.05 23.91 30.07
N PHE A 416 2.35 23.10 29.06
CA PHE A 416 3.66 23.11 28.44
C PHE A 416 3.85 24.41 27.63
N CYS A 417 4.80 25.26 28.05
CA CYS A 417 5.29 26.40 27.29
C CYS A 417 6.31 25.93 26.23
N LEU A 418 6.04 26.25 24.97
CA LEU A 418 7.00 26.19 23.86
C LEU A 418 7.84 27.47 23.88
N PHE A 419 9.17 27.34 23.89
CA PHE A 419 10.08 28.45 23.55
C PHE A 419 10.38 28.43 22.05
N PRO A 420 10.33 29.57 21.34
CA PRO A 420 10.73 29.65 19.95
C PRO A 420 12.26 29.89 19.86
N THR A 421 12.94 29.12 19.02
CA THR A 421 14.30 29.45 18.57
C THR A 421 14.29 29.61 17.06
N ASP A 422 14.61 30.82 16.63
CA ASP A 422 14.80 31.23 15.24
C ASP A 422 16.03 30.55 14.64
N PHE A 423 15.91 29.31 14.16
CA PHE A 423 16.71 28.75 13.07
C PHE A 423 16.02 27.46 12.63
N GLY A 424 15.51 27.47 11.39
CA GLY A 424 14.69 26.40 10.82
C GLY A 424 15.45 25.09 10.67
N VAL A 425 15.20 24.15 11.59
CA VAL A 425 15.38 22.72 11.38
C VAL A 425 14.10 22.05 11.85
N ILE A 426 13.22 21.72 10.91
CA ILE A 426 12.00 20.94 11.18
C ILE A 426 12.42 19.51 11.47
N TYR A 427 12.68 19.20 12.74
CA TYR A 427 12.63 17.82 13.21
C TYR A 427 11.16 17.40 13.19
N TYR A 428 10.81 16.46 12.31
CA TYR A 428 9.58 15.68 12.42
C TYR A 428 9.69 14.81 13.68
N LEU A 429 9.46 15.40 14.87
CA LEU A 429 9.13 14.64 16.06
C LEU A 429 7.68 14.17 15.90
N ASN A 430 7.52 12.92 15.49
CA ASN A 430 6.24 12.23 15.50
C ASN A 430 5.61 12.34 16.90
N LEU A 431 4.53 13.11 17.02
CA LEU A 431 3.70 13.22 18.21
C LEU A 431 3.05 11.88 18.64
N GLU A 432 3.21 10.82 17.85
CA GLU A 432 2.67 9.48 18.12
C GLU A 432 3.56 8.60 19.00
N VAL A 433 4.82 8.97 19.27
CA VAL A 433 5.68 8.22 20.21
C VAL A 433 5.11 8.23 21.64
N CYS A 434 4.30 9.25 21.98
CA CYS A 434 3.62 9.34 23.27
C CYS A 434 2.54 8.25 23.48
N PHE A 435 1.95 7.71 22.41
CA PHE A 435 0.91 6.68 22.53
C PHE A 435 1.48 5.29 22.86
N LEU A 436 2.72 5.00 22.46
CA LEU A 436 3.43 3.78 22.86
C LEU A 436 3.71 3.76 24.37
N PHE A 437 4.03 4.92 24.98
CA PHE A 437 4.36 5.01 26.40
C PHE A 437 3.20 4.66 27.34
N LEU A 438 1.96 4.93 26.97
CA LEU A 438 0.80 4.55 27.77
C LEU A 438 0.52 3.03 27.72
N PHE A 439 1.02 2.34 26.70
CA PHE A 439 0.63 0.97 26.37
C PHE A 439 1.45 -0.10 27.12
N MET A 440 2.73 0.14 27.40
CA MET A 440 3.56 -0.79 28.20
C MET A 440 3.13 -0.90 29.67
N ALA A 441 2.39 0.08 30.19
CA ALA A 441 1.84 0.01 31.54
C ALA A 441 0.72 -1.03 31.68
N VAL A 442 0.05 -1.40 30.58
CA VAL A 442 -1.11 -2.32 30.58
C VAL A 442 -0.69 -3.79 30.39
N LEU A 443 0.54 -4.05 29.91
CA LEU A 443 1.05 -5.41 29.63
C LEU A 443 1.81 -6.08 30.79
N LYS A 444 1.86 -5.49 32.00
CA LYS A 444 2.47 -6.20 33.15
C LYS A 444 1.56 -7.36 33.60
N PRO A 445 2.03 -8.62 33.59
CA PRO A 445 1.31 -9.71 34.23
C PRO A 445 1.26 -9.45 35.74
N LYS A 446 0.14 -9.74 36.40
CA LYS A 446 0.08 -9.79 37.87
C LYS A 446 1.17 -10.75 38.37
N PRO A 447 2.02 -10.36 39.34
CA PRO A 447 3.07 -11.26 39.82
C PRO A 447 2.44 -12.45 40.55
N ASN A 448 2.75 -13.66 40.09
CA ASN A 448 2.38 -14.92 40.74
C ASN A 448 2.95 -14.97 42.16
N ARG A 449 2.07 -15.20 43.15
CA ARG A 449 2.47 -15.47 44.54
C ARG A 449 3.17 -16.83 44.62
N LEU A 450 4.50 -16.84 44.65
CA LEU A 450 5.28 -18.00 45.08
C LEU A 450 5.17 -18.16 46.61
N LYS A 451 4.69 -19.32 47.06
CA LYS A 451 4.67 -19.73 48.48
C LYS A 451 6.11 -20.08 48.94
N PRO A 452 6.50 -19.78 50.19
CA PRO A 452 7.85 -19.99 50.66
C PRO A 452 8.05 -21.41 51.21
N ASN A 453 9.05 -22.13 50.69
CA ASN A 453 9.63 -23.28 51.39
C ASN A 453 10.93 -22.85 52.09
N ARG A 454 11.00 -23.19 53.39
CA ARG A 454 12.11 -22.92 54.30
C ARG A 454 13.34 -23.76 53.92
N CYS A 455 14.54 -23.18 54.09
CA CYS A 455 15.67 -23.86 54.73
C CYS A 455 16.63 -22.83 55.36
N PHE A 456 17.07 -23.19 56.57
CA PHE A 456 17.87 -22.42 57.53
C PHE A 456 19.34 -22.25 57.12
N LEU A 457 19.97 -21.15 57.54
CA LEU A 457 21.29 -21.12 58.21
C LEU A 457 21.53 -19.75 58.90
N LYS A 458 22.06 -19.81 60.12
CA LYS A 458 22.09 -18.80 61.21
C LYS A 458 23.01 -17.58 60.97
N PRO A 459 22.73 -16.40 61.59
CA PRO A 459 23.74 -15.35 61.78
C PRO A 459 24.45 -15.47 63.15
N LYS A 460 25.77 -15.20 63.18
CA LYS A 460 26.57 -14.92 64.40
C LYS A 460 26.58 -13.41 64.69
N PRO A 461 26.72 -12.98 65.96
CA PRO A 461 26.46 -11.60 66.38
C PRO A 461 27.71 -10.71 66.34
N ILE A 462 27.53 -9.43 65.97
CA ILE A 462 28.53 -8.37 66.20
C ILE A 462 28.09 -7.55 67.41
N ARG A 463 28.99 -7.48 68.40
CA ARG A 463 28.90 -6.69 69.63
C ARG A 463 28.94 -5.18 69.32
N ARG A 464 28.12 -4.39 70.02
CA ARG A 464 28.43 -3.00 70.36
C ARG A 464 28.03 -2.71 71.81
N PHE A 465 29.03 -2.30 72.60
CA PHE A 465 28.92 -1.46 73.80
C PHE A 465 28.20 -0.14 73.43
N GLY A 466 27.48 0.62 74.25
CA GLY A 466 27.34 0.76 75.71
C GLY A 466 27.09 2.25 76.01
N CYS A 467 26.27 2.55 77.04
CA CYS A 467 25.87 3.87 77.59
C CYS A 467 24.86 4.72 76.77
N GLY A 468 23.81 5.31 77.32
CA GLY A 468 23.31 5.41 78.70
C GLY A 468 22.38 6.63 78.83
N CYS A 469 21.29 6.49 79.62
CA CYS A 469 20.37 7.53 80.16
C CYS A 469 19.44 8.24 79.14
N GLY A 470 18.13 8.49 79.36
CA GLY A 470 17.20 8.25 80.47
C GLY A 470 15.88 9.03 80.24
N PHE A 471 14.77 8.48 80.75
CA PHE A 471 13.46 9.10 81.14
C PHE A 471 12.53 9.75 80.08
N GLN A 472 11.31 9.19 79.87
CA GLN A 472 9.96 9.63 80.37
C GLN A 472 9.52 11.00 79.80
N PHE A 473 8.37 11.22 79.14
CA PHE A 473 7.04 10.57 79.09
C PHE A 473 6.53 10.49 77.65
#